data_AF-A0A844EFZ3-F1
#
_entry.id   AF-A0A844EFZ3-F1
#
_cell.length_a   1.000
_cell.length_b   1.000
_cell.length_c   1.000
_cell.angle_alpha   90.00
_cell.angle_beta   90.00
_cell.angle_gamma   90.00
#
_symmetry.space_group_name_H-M   'P 1'
#
loop_
_entity.id
_entity.type
_entity.pdbx_description
1 polymer ?
#
loop_
_entity_poly.entity_id
_entity_poly.type
_entity_poly.pdbx_seq_one_letter_code
_entity_poly.pdbx_strand_id
1 'polypeptide(L)'
;IMVISELSYRYIERPLRHYRYKNLGRSIYEFVQRDSEYGWKRLWLIPALLLIGISVYGSAISPTKDPKNVLQENIAKNESTANAHNKAALAKQKKAKKLSANDKRMKKLLKKKLTVKQYKIAKHYGLTKRQYLTVYQQPLTAIGDSILADNSHDLQNVFTNAYVSAAVGRQIWQAGDVLTQLKRKGDLAPNVLINLGTNSPMTPEQINSVLKSIGKDHQVFWVTTHVPTR
;
A
#
# COMPACT_ATOMS: atom_id res chain seq x y z
N ILE A 1 -0.81 -37.86 14.42
CA ILE A 1 -1.90 -36.94 14.86
C ILE A 1 -2.82 -37.61 15.89
N MET A 2 -3.40 -38.80 15.63
CA MET A 2 -4.36 -39.46 16.53
C MET A 2 -3.82 -39.76 17.94
N VAL A 3 -2.56 -40.21 18.06
CA VAL A 3 -1.93 -40.51 19.36
C VAL A 3 -1.80 -39.27 20.25
N ILE A 4 -1.43 -38.12 19.66
CA ILE A 4 -1.29 -36.85 20.38
C ILE A 4 -2.67 -36.33 20.80
N SER A 5 -3.66 -36.45 19.92
CA SER A 5 -5.06 -36.10 20.23
C SER A 5 -5.62 -36.92 21.39
N GLU A 6 -5.38 -38.24 21.43
CA GLU A 6 -5.85 -39.12 22.50
C GLU A 6 -5.16 -38.81 23.85
N LEU A 7 -3.86 -38.55 23.83
CA LEU A 7 -3.11 -38.12 25.02
C LEU A 7 -3.62 -36.77 25.55
N SER A 8 -3.89 -35.81 24.66
CA SER A 8 -4.49 -34.52 25.03
C SER A 8 -5.88 -34.71 25.64
N TYR A 9 -6.73 -35.53 25.00
CA TYR A 9 -8.07 -35.81 25.50
C TYR A 9 -8.06 -36.43 26.91
N ARG A 10 -7.19 -37.41 27.13
CA ARG A 10 -7.13 -38.16 28.40
C ARG A 10 -6.49 -37.38 29.54
N TYR A 11 -5.42 -36.63 29.27
CA TYR A 11 -4.60 -35.99 30.32
C TYR A 11 -4.84 -34.48 30.47
N ILE A 12 -5.44 -33.81 29.48
CA ILE A 12 -5.70 -32.37 29.51
C ILE A 12 -7.22 -32.12 29.51
N GLU A 13 -7.93 -32.62 28.51
CA GLU A 13 -9.33 -32.25 28.29
C GLU A 13 -10.30 -32.87 29.32
N ARG A 14 -10.20 -34.17 29.59
CA ARG A 14 -11.04 -34.85 30.59
C ARG A 14 -10.89 -34.28 32.00
N PRO A 15 -9.68 -34.07 32.54
CA PRO A 15 -9.51 -33.49 33.88
C PRO A 15 -10.02 -32.06 33.99
N LEU A 16 -9.73 -31.21 32.99
CA LEU A 16 -10.18 -29.81 33.00
C LEU A 16 -11.71 -29.70 32.91
N ARG A 17 -12.37 -30.55 32.13
CA ARG A 17 -13.83 -30.56 31.99
C ARG A 17 -14.57 -30.81 33.30
N HIS A 18 -13.99 -31.63 34.18
CA HIS A 18 -14.60 -31.99 35.47
C HIS A 18 -14.08 -31.11 36.63
N TYR A 19 -13.19 -30.15 36.34
CA TYR A 19 -12.68 -29.25 37.36
C TYR A 19 -13.70 -28.17 37.71
N ARG A 20 -13.91 -27.93 39.01
CA ARG A 20 -14.85 -26.92 39.50
C ARG A 20 -14.22 -25.54 39.47
N TYR A 21 -14.36 -24.82 38.36
CA TYR A 21 -13.77 -23.48 38.15
C TYR A 21 -14.14 -22.41 39.20
N LYS A 22 -15.24 -22.58 39.94
CA LYS A 22 -15.59 -21.70 41.08
C LYS A 22 -14.54 -21.71 42.20
N ASN A 23 -13.74 -22.78 42.29
CA ASN A 23 -12.73 -22.95 43.34
C ASN A 23 -11.31 -22.59 42.85
N LEU A 24 -11.15 -22.09 41.62
CA LEU A 24 -9.84 -21.85 40.99
C LEU A 24 -8.94 -20.97 41.87
N GLY A 25 -9.45 -19.86 42.39
CA GLY A 25 -8.68 -18.95 43.24
C GLY A 25 -8.20 -19.61 44.55
N ARG A 26 -9.04 -20.48 45.14
CA ARG A 26 -8.69 -21.23 46.34
C ARG A 26 -7.64 -22.31 46.04
N SER A 27 -7.77 -23.03 44.92
CA SER A 27 -6.74 -23.99 44.51
C SER A 27 -5.40 -23.33 44.19
N ILE A 28 -5.39 -22.14 43.59
CA ILE A 28 -4.15 -21.37 43.38
C ILE A 28 -3.54 -20.96 44.73
N TYR A 29 -4.35 -20.49 45.67
CA TYR A 29 -3.90 -20.12 47.01
C TYR A 29 -3.32 -21.32 47.79
N GLU A 30 -4.03 -22.45 47.79
CA GLU A 30 -3.57 -23.72 48.38
C GLU A 30 -2.32 -24.27 47.66
N PHE A 31 -2.17 -24.00 46.36
CA PHE A 31 -0.99 -24.39 45.57
C PHE A 31 0.27 -23.58 45.90
N VAL A 32 0.17 -22.43 46.58
CA VAL A 32 1.34 -21.65 47.02
C VAL A 32 1.72 -21.94 48.47
N GLN A 33 0.80 -22.46 49.28
CA GLN A 33 1.04 -22.78 50.70
C GLN A 33 2.07 -23.91 50.90
N ARG A 34 2.76 -23.92 52.04
CA ARG A 34 3.84 -24.87 52.34
C ARG A 34 3.33 -26.31 52.58
N ASP A 35 2.12 -26.47 53.13
CA ASP A 35 1.53 -27.75 53.57
C ASP A 35 0.39 -28.26 52.66
N SER A 36 0.57 -28.13 51.36
CA SER A 36 -0.49 -28.46 50.40
C SER A 36 -0.51 -29.91 49.96
N GLU A 37 -1.70 -30.42 49.65
CA GLU A 37 -1.94 -31.73 49.02
C GLU A 37 -1.17 -31.93 47.70
N TYR A 38 -0.75 -30.84 47.04
CA TYR A 38 0.04 -30.91 45.80
C TYR A 38 1.51 -31.27 46.01
N GLY A 39 2.07 -31.09 47.22
CA GLY A 39 3.41 -31.53 47.62
C GLY A 39 4.49 -31.44 46.53
N TRP A 40 5.12 -32.57 46.21
CA TRP A 40 6.17 -32.69 45.17
C TRP A 40 5.64 -32.62 43.73
N LYS A 41 4.33 -32.79 43.51
CA LYS A 41 3.73 -32.72 42.16
C LYS A 41 3.84 -31.30 41.56
N ARG A 42 4.08 -30.29 42.40
CA ARG A 42 4.35 -28.90 41.98
C ARG A 42 5.60 -28.76 41.10
N LEU A 43 6.56 -29.68 41.24
CA LEU A 43 7.79 -29.68 40.43
C LEU A 43 7.50 -29.86 38.93
N TRP A 44 6.35 -30.44 38.55
CA TRP A 44 5.91 -30.51 37.15
C TRP A 44 5.61 -29.15 36.51
N LEU A 45 5.39 -28.09 37.30
CA LEU A 45 5.25 -26.74 36.75
C LEU A 45 6.58 -26.16 36.27
N ILE A 46 7.71 -26.60 36.81
CA ILE A 46 9.03 -26.09 36.44
C ILE A 46 9.30 -26.29 34.94
N PRO A 47 9.20 -27.52 34.36
CA PRO A 47 9.41 -27.70 32.92
C PRO A 47 8.34 -26.99 32.07
N ALA A 48 7.09 -26.89 32.55
CA ALA A 48 6.04 -26.18 31.83
C ALA A 48 6.30 -24.66 31.76
N LEU A 49 6.70 -24.05 32.88
CA LEU A 49 7.08 -22.64 32.93
C LEU A 49 8.36 -22.36 32.15
N LEU A 50 9.30 -23.30 32.14
CA LEU A 50 10.54 -23.19 31.36
C LEU A 50 10.24 -23.23 29.86
N LEU A 51 9.34 -24.11 29.40
CA LEU A 51 8.87 -24.15 28.00
C LEU A 51 8.15 -22.86 27.58
N ILE A 52 7.27 -22.34 28.45
CA ILE A 52 6.58 -21.06 28.22
C ILE A 52 7.62 -19.92 28.17
N GLY A 53 8.58 -19.93 29.09
CA GLY A 53 9.68 -18.96 29.13
C GLY A 53 10.53 -18.98 27.87
N ILE A 54 10.93 -20.16 27.39
CA ILE A 54 11.66 -20.32 26.12
C ILE A 54 10.84 -19.82 24.93
N SER A 55 9.53 -20.07 24.93
CA SER A 55 8.63 -19.65 23.86
C SER A 55 8.43 -18.12 23.84
N VAL A 56 8.24 -17.51 25.00
CA VAL A 56 8.17 -16.04 25.14
C VAL A 56 9.50 -15.39 24.80
N TYR A 57 10.61 -15.93 25.30
CA TYR A 57 11.95 -15.45 25.00
C TYR A 57 12.22 -15.56 23.50
N GLY A 58 12.02 -16.74 22.91
CA GLY A 58 12.17 -16.99 21.47
C GLY A 58 11.29 -16.08 20.62
N SER A 59 10.06 -15.77 21.06
CA SER A 59 9.19 -14.81 20.37
C SER A 59 9.66 -13.36 20.51
N ALA A 60 10.27 -12.98 21.64
CA ALA A 60 10.81 -11.64 21.88
C ALA A 60 12.14 -11.39 21.15
N ILE A 61 12.96 -12.43 21.00
CA ILE A 61 14.25 -12.36 20.27
C ILE A 61 14.15 -12.82 18.82
N SER A 62 12.98 -13.30 18.38
CA SER A 62 12.76 -13.68 16.99
C SER A 62 13.07 -12.47 16.12
N PRO A 63 13.99 -12.58 15.14
CA PRO A 63 14.30 -11.47 14.27
C PRO A 63 13.05 -11.10 13.47
N THR A 64 12.29 -10.10 13.93
CA THR A 64 11.11 -9.55 13.24
C THR A 64 11.48 -8.66 12.05
N LYS A 65 12.75 -8.67 11.65
CA LYS A 65 13.28 -7.88 10.56
C LYS A 65 13.76 -8.85 9.49
N ASP A 66 12.82 -9.34 8.70
CA ASP A 66 13.18 -9.64 7.31
C ASP A 66 13.95 -8.42 6.79
N PRO A 67 15.12 -8.61 6.13
CA PRO A 67 15.85 -7.50 5.55
C PRO A 67 14.89 -6.76 4.63
N LYS A 68 14.56 -5.50 4.98
CA LYS A 68 13.69 -4.68 4.17
C LYS A 68 14.25 -4.70 2.76
N ASN A 69 13.46 -5.22 1.82
CA ASN A 69 13.90 -5.40 0.46
C ASN A 69 14.24 -4.00 -0.11
N VAL A 70 15.43 -3.79 -0.69
CA VAL A 70 15.87 -2.47 -1.21
C VAL A 70 14.81 -1.84 -2.11
N LEU A 71 14.10 -2.68 -2.87
CA LEU A 71 12.95 -2.30 -3.68
C LEU A 71 11.83 -1.64 -2.85
N GLN A 72 11.42 -2.25 -1.74
CA GLN A 72 10.35 -1.72 -0.88
C GLN A 72 10.73 -0.36 -0.28
N GLU A 73 12.00 -0.19 0.10
CA GLU A 73 12.50 1.09 0.58
C GLU A 73 12.48 2.17 -0.50
N ASN A 74 12.93 1.83 -1.72
CA ASN A 74 12.87 2.74 -2.86
C ASN A 74 11.43 3.14 -3.20
N ILE A 75 10.49 2.19 -3.18
CA ILE A 75 9.07 2.46 -3.45
C ILE A 75 8.50 3.40 -2.38
N ALA A 76 8.77 3.15 -1.10
CA ALA A 76 8.30 4.01 -0.01
C ALA A 76 8.90 5.43 -0.10
N LYS A 77 10.17 5.52 -0.49
CA LYS A 77 10.85 6.81 -0.73
C LYS A 77 10.24 7.55 -1.93
N ASN A 78 9.95 6.85 -3.02
CA ASN A 78 9.33 7.43 -4.21
C ASN A 78 7.90 7.90 -3.92
N GLU A 79 7.12 7.13 -3.17
CA GLU A 79 5.79 7.53 -2.69
C GLU A 79 5.86 8.82 -1.87
N SER A 80 6.75 8.90 -0.89
CA SER A 80 6.93 10.09 -0.05
C SER A 80 7.35 11.31 -0.88
N THR A 81 8.29 11.11 -1.81
CA THR A 81 8.80 12.16 -2.71
C THR A 81 7.70 12.67 -3.65
N ALA A 82 6.90 11.77 -4.22
CA ALA A 82 5.76 12.13 -5.07
C ALA A 82 4.71 12.95 -4.29
N ASN A 83 4.42 12.54 -3.05
CA ASN A 83 3.50 13.27 -2.16
C ASN A 83 4.02 14.67 -1.82
N ALA A 84 5.33 14.83 -1.59
CA ALA A 84 5.94 16.16 -1.40
C ALA A 84 5.84 17.03 -2.67
N HIS A 85 6.04 16.43 -3.84
CA HIS A 85 5.92 17.13 -5.13
C HIS A 85 4.48 17.53 -5.48
N ASN A 86 3.48 16.79 -4.98
CA ASN A 86 2.07 17.04 -5.30
C ASN A 86 1.62 18.48 -5.00
N LYS A 87 2.07 19.09 -3.90
CA LYS A 87 1.71 20.49 -3.58
C LYS A 87 2.16 21.46 -4.68
N ALA A 88 3.39 21.30 -5.16
CA ALA A 88 3.92 22.11 -6.27
C ALA A 88 3.27 21.72 -7.61
N ALA A 89 2.99 20.44 -7.82
CA ALA A 89 2.34 19.93 -9.02
C ALA A 89 0.94 20.51 -9.18
N LEU A 90 0.12 20.58 -8.12
CA LEU A 90 -1.24 21.16 -8.17
C LEU A 90 -1.24 22.62 -8.64
N ALA A 91 -0.29 23.43 -8.17
CA ALA A 91 -0.16 24.82 -8.62
C ALA A 91 0.21 24.90 -10.11
N LYS A 92 1.14 24.05 -10.58
CA LYS A 92 1.50 23.95 -12.00
C LYS A 92 0.36 23.40 -12.85
N GLN A 93 -0.40 22.45 -12.33
CA GLN A 93 -1.52 21.79 -13.00
C GLN A 93 -2.64 22.79 -13.32
N LYS A 94 -2.97 23.69 -12.37
CA LYS A 94 -3.94 24.77 -12.61
C LYS A 94 -3.52 25.70 -13.75
N LYS A 95 -2.21 26.01 -13.87
CA LYS A 95 -1.66 26.79 -14.99
C LYS A 95 -1.70 26.01 -16.31
N ALA A 96 -1.32 24.73 -16.26
CA ALA A 96 -1.34 23.83 -17.41
C ALA A 96 -2.76 23.64 -17.96
N LYS A 97 -3.78 23.52 -17.11
CA LYS A 97 -5.20 23.40 -17.51
C LYS A 97 -5.67 24.62 -18.32
N LYS A 98 -5.24 25.82 -17.93
CA LYS A 98 -5.52 27.06 -18.70
C LYS A 98 -4.75 27.14 -20.02
N LEU A 99 -3.55 26.54 -20.09
CA LEU A 99 -2.74 26.51 -21.31
C LEU A 99 -3.28 25.48 -22.31
N SER A 100 -3.63 24.27 -21.84
CA SER A 100 -4.15 23.18 -22.67
C SER A 100 -5.51 23.51 -23.27
N ALA A 101 -6.33 24.31 -22.58
CA ALA A 101 -7.61 24.80 -23.10
C ALA A 101 -7.48 25.91 -24.15
N ASN A 102 -6.28 26.42 -24.47
CA ASN A 102 -6.08 27.52 -25.40
C ASN A 102 -5.18 27.12 -26.58
N ASP A 103 -5.81 26.82 -27.71
CA ASP A 103 -5.14 26.33 -28.93
C ASP A 103 -4.04 27.26 -29.44
N LYS A 104 -4.24 28.59 -29.36
CA LYS A 104 -3.23 29.56 -29.80
C LYS A 104 -1.97 29.47 -28.93
N ARG A 105 -2.14 29.38 -27.60
CA ARG A 105 -1.02 29.21 -26.65
C ARG A 105 -0.35 27.86 -26.82
N MET A 106 -1.11 26.79 -27.04
CA MET A 106 -0.56 25.47 -27.31
C MET A 106 0.26 25.44 -28.62
N LYS A 107 -0.28 25.99 -29.72
CA LYS A 107 0.47 26.13 -30.99
C LYS A 107 1.77 26.92 -30.81
N LYS A 108 1.76 27.98 -29.99
CA LYS A 108 2.97 28.75 -29.65
C LYS A 108 3.97 27.93 -28.84
N LEU A 109 3.51 27.12 -27.88
CA LEU A 109 4.35 26.22 -27.09
C LEU A 109 5.08 25.21 -27.99
N LEU A 110 4.37 24.56 -28.92
CA LEU A 110 4.92 23.52 -29.80
C LEU A 110 6.03 24.01 -30.75
N LYS A 111 6.10 25.32 -30.99
CA LYS A 111 7.17 25.95 -31.79
C LYS A 111 8.45 26.21 -30.98
N LYS A 112 8.41 26.15 -29.65
CA LYS A 112 9.59 26.39 -28.81
C LYS A 112 10.66 25.31 -29.00
N LYS A 113 11.92 25.69 -28.79
CA LYS A 113 13.05 24.76 -28.69
C LYS A 113 13.10 24.15 -27.28
N LEU A 114 13.55 22.90 -27.20
CA LEU A 114 13.80 22.25 -25.91
C LEU A 114 15.06 22.84 -25.27
N THR A 115 15.07 22.92 -23.95
CA THR A 115 16.32 23.13 -23.20
C THR A 115 17.16 21.85 -23.21
N VAL A 116 18.45 21.94 -22.87
CA VAL A 116 19.35 20.77 -22.80
C VAL A 116 18.80 19.69 -21.87
N LYS A 117 18.27 20.07 -20.70
CA LYS A 117 17.65 19.14 -19.76
C LYS A 117 16.41 18.46 -20.36
N GLN A 118 15.54 19.23 -21.00
CA GLN A 118 14.33 18.69 -21.65
C GLN A 118 14.67 17.74 -22.79
N TYR A 119 15.70 18.05 -23.59
CA TYR A 119 16.17 17.19 -24.66
C TYR A 119 16.71 15.85 -24.12
N LYS A 120 17.50 15.86 -23.03
CA LYS A 120 17.98 14.64 -22.38
C LYS A 120 16.83 13.75 -21.91
N ILE A 121 15.82 14.34 -21.25
CA ILE A 121 14.63 13.61 -20.79
C ILE A 121 13.85 13.04 -21.99
N ALA A 122 13.57 13.87 -23.00
CA ALA A 122 12.86 13.43 -24.20
C ALA A 122 13.58 12.27 -24.90
N LYS A 123 14.91 12.35 -25.04
CA LYS A 123 15.73 11.28 -25.63
C LYS A 123 15.70 10.00 -24.79
N HIS A 124 15.79 10.11 -23.47
CA HIS A 124 15.78 8.96 -22.56
C HIS A 124 14.47 8.16 -22.66
N TYR A 125 13.32 8.84 -22.73
CA TYR A 125 12.00 8.20 -22.85
C TYR A 125 11.52 8.03 -24.31
N GLY A 126 12.38 8.21 -25.32
CA GLY A 126 12.02 8.02 -26.73
C GLY A 126 10.96 8.99 -27.27
N LEU A 127 10.80 10.17 -26.67
CA LEU A 127 9.78 11.15 -27.04
C LEU A 127 10.29 12.09 -28.14
N THR A 128 9.46 12.32 -29.16
CA THR A 128 9.69 13.43 -30.11
C THR A 128 9.55 14.78 -29.38
N LYS A 129 10.14 15.84 -29.94
CA LYS A 129 9.99 17.21 -29.41
C LYS A 129 8.53 17.59 -29.17
N ARG A 130 7.67 17.27 -30.14
CA ARG A 130 6.24 17.61 -30.08
C ARG A 130 5.54 16.85 -28.96
N GLN A 131 5.80 15.55 -28.83
CA GLN A 131 5.26 14.74 -27.73
C GLN A 131 5.72 15.27 -26.37
N TYR A 132 7.03 15.51 -26.20
CA TYR A 132 7.58 16.03 -24.95
C TYR A 132 6.92 17.37 -24.55
N LEU A 133 6.84 18.34 -25.47
CA LEU A 133 6.22 19.64 -25.18
C LEU A 133 4.74 19.51 -24.81
N THR A 134 4.02 18.58 -25.44
CA THR A 134 2.62 18.30 -25.08
C THR A 134 2.52 17.73 -23.67
N VAL A 135 3.22 16.63 -23.36
CA VAL A 135 3.10 15.96 -22.04
C VAL A 135 3.64 16.83 -20.90
N TYR A 136 4.68 17.64 -21.16
CA TYR A 136 5.25 18.57 -20.19
C TYR A 136 4.25 19.62 -19.70
N GLN A 137 3.22 19.94 -20.48
CA GLN A 137 2.14 20.88 -20.14
C GLN A 137 0.78 20.19 -20.01
N GLN A 138 0.72 18.85 -19.96
CA GLN A 138 -0.54 18.11 -19.91
C GLN A 138 -0.97 17.92 -18.45
N PRO A 139 -2.09 18.50 -17.99
CA PRO A 139 -2.59 18.24 -16.64
C PRO A 139 -2.89 16.76 -16.46
N LEU A 140 -2.37 16.14 -15.39
CA LEU A 140 -2.54 14.72 -15.14
C LEU A 140 -2.76 14.46 -13.63
N THR A 141 -3.72 13.61 -13.32
CA THR A 141 -3.85 12.97 -12.00
C THR A 141 -3.63 11.48 -12.19
N ALA A 142 -2.58 10.93 -11.59
CA ALA A 142 -2.27 9.51 -11.66
C ALA A 142 -2.57 8.85 -10.32
N ILE A 143 -3.39 7.79 -10.34
CA ILE A 143 -3.75 6.98 -9.18
C ILE A 143 -3.27 5.55 -9.42
N GLY A 144 -2.56 4.96 -8.47
CA GLY A 144 -2.03 3.63 -8.66
C GLY A 144 -1.55 2.91 -7.41
N ASP A 145 -1.02 1.71 -7.63
CA ASP A 145 -0.47 0.83 -6.60
C ASP A 145 1.07 0.98 -6.50
N SER A 146 1.76 -0.05 -6.02
CA SER A 146 3.22 -0.07 -5.91
C SER A 146 3.94 0.12 -7.23
N ILE A 147 3.38 -0.30 -8.37
CA ILE A 147 4.02 -0.13 -9.69
C ILE A 147 4.04 1.35 -10.07
N LEU A 148 2.96 2.08 -9.81
CA LEU A 148 2.96 3.53 -10.01
C LEU A 148 3.85 4.22 -8.99
N ALA A 149 3.91 3.73 -7.74
CA ALA A 149 4.76 4.32 -6.70
C ALA A 149 6.23 4.21 -7.09
N ASP A 150 6.66 3.05 -7.60
CA ASP A 150 8.01 2.83 -8.11
C ASP A 150 8.34 3.80 -9.25
N ASN A 151 7.43 3.93 -10.22
CA ASN A 151 7.60 4.77 -11.42
C ASN A 151 7.22 6.25 -11.23
N SER A 152 6.85 6.67 -10.02
CA SER A 152 6.25 7.98 -9.76
C SER A 152 7.20 9.14 -10.08
N HIS A 153 8.48 8.97 -9.75
CA HIS A 153 9.54 9.94 -10.06
C HIS A 153 9.68 10.16 -11.57
N ASP A 154 9.71 9.07 -12.33
CA ASP A 154 9.88 9.11 -13.78
C ASP A 154 8.66 9.72 -14.47
N LEU A 155 7.46 9.36 -14.00
CA LEU A 155 6.24 9.99 -14.46
C LEU A 155 6.24 11.50 -14.20
N GLN A 156 6.67 11.95 -13.02
CA GLN A 156 6.75 13.38 -12.68
C GLN A 156 7.90 14.11 -13.38
N ASN A 157 8.93 13.40 -13.87
CA ASN A 157 9.97 13.99 -14.70
C ASN A 157 9.48 14.33 -16.11
N VAL A 158 8.56 13.53 -16.66
CA VAL A 158 7.94 13.77 -17.98
C VAL A 158 6.72 14.69 -17.85
N PHE A 159 5.82 14.39 -16.92
CA PHE A 159 4.63 15.18 -16.59
C PHE A 159 4.88 16.03 -15.34
N THR A 160 5.61 17.13 -15.50
CA THR A 160 6.07 17.95 -14.35
C THR A 160 4.99 18.66 -13.54
N ASN A 161 3.75 18.55 -13.98
CA ASN A 161 2.51 19.05 -13.39
C ASN A 161 1.55 17.91 -12.99
N ALA A 162 1.99 16.65 -13.03
CA ALA A 162 1.20 15.51 -12.62
C ALA A 162 1.07 15.46 -11.09
N TYR A 163 -0.17 15.33 -10.63
CA TYR A 163 -0.45 14.86 -9.28
C TYR A 163 -0.37 13.34 -9.27
N VAL A 164 0.42 12.74 -8.39
CA VAL A 164 0.56 11.28 -8.27
C VAL A 164 0.13 10.85 -6.89
N SER A 165 -0.88 9.98 -6.81
CA SER A 165 -1.21 9.26 -5.60
C SER A 165 -1.02 7.78 -5.87
N ALA A 166 0.07 7.23 -5.37
CA ALA A 166 0.37 5.82 -5.42
C ALA A 166 0.63 5.33 -4.00
N ALA A 167 0.28 4.08 -3.71
CA ALA A 167 0.61 3.46 -2.42
C ALA A 167 0.81 1.96 -2.58
N VAL A 168 1.76 1.40 -1.83
CA VAL A 168 2.02 -0.04 -1.79
C VAL A 168 0.75 -0.79 -1.35
N GLY A 169 0.40 -1.84 -2.09
CA GLY A 169 -0.77 -2.67 -1.78
C GLY A 169 -2.12 -1.97 -2.02
N ARG A 170 -2.16 -0.81 -2.68
CA ARG A 170 -3.42 -0.12 -2.97
C ARG A 170 -4.31 -1.00 -3.84
N GLN A 171 -5.57 -1.05 -3.44
CA GLN A 171 -6.64 -1.80 -4.09
C GLN A 171 -7.60 -0.87 -4.82
N ILE A 172 -8.34 -1.42 -5.78
CA ILE A 172 -9.21 -0.62 -6.65
C ILE A 172 -10.30 0.14 -5.88
N TRP A 173 -10.88 -0.47 -4.85
CA TRP A 173 -11.94 0.15 -4.04
C TRP A 173 -11.45 1.37 -3.25
N GLN A 174 -10.16 1.43 -2.91
CA GLN A 174 -9.56 2.57 -2.21
C GLN A 174 -9.38 3.78 -3.14
N ALA A 175 -9.36 3.58 -4.47
CA ALA A 175 -9.20 4.67 -5.42
C ALA A 175 -10.39 5.64 -5.42
N GLY A 176 -11.60 5.13 -5.18
CA GLY A 176 -12.84 5.92 -5.19
C GLY A 176 -12.81 7.07 -4.18
N ASP A 177 -12.33 6.82 -2.96
CA ASP A 177 -12.25 7.84 -1.90
C ASP A 177 -11.24 8.93 -2.25
N VAL A 178 -10.07 8.55 -2.75
CA VAL A 178 -9.02 9.48 -3.18
C VAL A 178 -9.53 10.36 -4.33
N LEU A 179 -10.18 9.77 -5.33
CA LEU A 179 -10.76 10.48 -6.47
C LEU A 179 -11.86 11.44 -6.04
N THR A 180 -12.75 11.00 -5.15
CA THR A 180 -13.83 11.83 -4.60
C THR A 180 -13.28 13.01 -3.82
N GLN A 181 -12.23 12.80 -3.02
CA GLN A 181 -11.56 13.89 -2.30
C GLN A 181 -10.92 14.91 -3.24
N LEU A 182 -10.19 14.46 -4.27
CA LEU A 182 -9.55 15.34 -5.25
C LEU A 182 -10.58 16.13 -6.05
N LYS A 183 -11.68 15.48 -6.44
CA LYS A 183 -12.78 16.12 -7.15
C LYS A 183 -13.44 17.22 -6.31
N ARG A 184 -13.74 16.95 -5.03
CA ARG A 184 -14.29 17.95 -4.10
C ARG A 184 -13.39 19.17 -3.93
N LYS A 185 -12.06 18.98 -3.95
CA LYS A 185 -11.08 20.07 -3.84
C LYS A 185 -10.83 20.81 -5.16
N GLY A 186 -11.39 20.34 -6.28
CA GLY A 186 -11.11 20.88 -7.62
C GLY A 186 -9.68 20.59 -8.11
N ASP A 187 -9.03 19.59 -7.51
CA ASP A 187 -7.64 19.20 -7.77
C ASP A 187 -7.54 17.98 -8.72
N LEU A 188 -8.68 17.41 -9.13
CA LEU A 188 -8.73 16.37 -10.16
C LEU A 188 -8.46 16.99 -11.55
N ALA A 189 -7.40 16.50 -12.21
CA ALA A 189 -7.04 16.94 -13.55
C ALA A 189 -8.02 16.41 -14.61
N PRO A 190 -8.22 17.14 -15.74
CA PRO A 190 -8.99 16.65 -16.89
C PRO A 190 -8.56 15.29 -17.43
N ASN A 191 -7.30 14.89 -17.26
CA ASN A 191 -6.81 13.57 -17.62
C ASN A 191 -6.48 12.79 -16.34
N VAL A 192 -7.05 11.59 -16.23
CA VAL A 192 -6.86 10.69 -15.09
C VAL A 192 -6.19 9.41 -15.57
N LEU A 193 -5.03 9.09 -15.02
CA LEU A 193 -4.33 7.82 -15.25
C LEU A 193 -4.62 6.88 -14.09
N ILE A 194 -5.11 5.68 -14.39
CA ILE A 194 -5.31 4.60 -13.41
C ILE A 194 -4.31 3.48 -13.70
N ASN A 195 -3.48 3.17 -12.72
CA ASN A 195 -2.57 2.02 -12.74
C ASN A 195 -2.80 1.18 -11.48
N LEU A 196 -3.91 0.44 -11.49
CA LEU A 196 -4.35 -0.45 -10.43
C LEU A 196 -4.74 -1.79 -11.04
N GLY A 197 -4.47 -2.86 -10.31
CA GLY A 197 -4.84 -4.23 -10.70
C GLY A 197 -3.77 -5.28 -10.37
N THR A 198 -2.61 -4.88 -9.87
CA THR A 198 -1.55 -5.85 -9.52
C THR A 198 -1.83 -6.63 -8.24
N ASN A 199 -2.61 -6.05 -7.32
CA ASN A 199 -2.84 -6.62 -5.99
C ASN A 199 -4.10 -7.49 -5.89
N SER A 200 -5.08 -7.34 -6.79
CA SER A 200 -6.30 -8.15 -6.83
C SER A 200 -7.01 -8.02 -8.18
N PRO A 201 -7.70 -9.08 -8.63
CA PRO A 201 -8.68 -8.98 -9.71
C PRO A 201 -9.73 -7.91 -9.40
N MET A 202 -10.25 -7.28 -10.45
CA MET A 202 -11.24 -6.21 -10.33
C MET A 202 -12.57 -6.67 -10.93
N THR A 203 -13.65 -6.36 -10.22
CA THR A 203 -15.02 -6.59 -10.71
C THR A 203 -15.47 -5.42 -11.59
N PRO A 204 -16.38 -5.64 -12.56
CA PRO A 204 -17.00 -4.57 -13.34
C PRO A 204 -17.62 -3.48 -12.46
N GLU A 205 -18.23 -3.84 -11.33
CA GLU A 205 -18.85 -2.92 -10.38
C GLU A 205 -17.81 -1.98 -9.73
N GLN A 206 -16.64 -2.51 -9.36
CA GLN A 206 -15.55 -1.71 -8.82
C GLN A 206 -14.99 -0.74 -9.86
N ILE A 207 -14.82 -1.19 -11.11
CA ILE A 207 -14.39 -0.34 -12.22
C ILE A 207 -15.42 0.79 -12.44
N ASN A 208 -16.70 0.45 -12.53
CA ASN A 208 -17.79 1.41 -12.70
C ASN A 208 -17.86 2.43 -11.56
N SER A 209 -17.63 2.00 -10.30
CA SER A 209 -17.58 2.88 -9.14
C SER A 209 -16.44 3.91 -9.25
N VAL A 210 -15.25 3.47 -9.68
CA VAL A 210 -14.10 4.37 -9.92
C VAL A 210 -14.39 5.35 -11.05
N LEU A 211 -14.92 4.88 -12.18
CA LEU A 211 -15.28 5.72 -13.33
C LEU A 211 -16.36 6.76 -12.94
N LYS A 212 -17.35 6.37 -12.14
CA LYS A 212 -18.38 7.28 -11.60
C LYS A 212 -17.77 8.36 -10.70
N SER A 213 -16.81 7.97 -9.86
CA SER A 213 -16.09 8.90 -8.98
C SER A 213 -15.32 9.97 -9.78
N ILE A 214 -14.67 9.56 -10.87
CA ILE A 214 -14.01 10.49 -11.83
C ILE A 214 -15.06 11.38 -12.49
N GLY A 215 -16.09 10.78 -13.09
CA GLY A 215 -17.16 11.46 -13.81
C GLY A 215 -16.83 11.74 -15.28
N LYS A 216 -17.88 11.99 -16.07
CA LYS A 216 -17.87 12.02 -17.54
C LYS A 216 -17.03 13.13 -18.19
N ASP A 217 -16.70 14.20 -17.47
CA ASP A 217 -15.99 15.36 -18.01
C ASP A 217 -14.46 15.19 -18.02
N HIS A 218 -13.98 13.97 -17.78
CA HIS A 218 -12.56 13.63 -17.72
C HIS A 218 -12.21 12.53 -18.74
N GLN A 219 -10.99 12.59 -19.24
CA GLN A 219 -10.39 11.53 -20.04
C GLN A 219 -9.69 10.54 -19.12
N VAL A 220 -10.08 9.26 -19.21
CA VAL A 220 -9.52 8.20 -18.37
C VAL A 220 -8.56 7.35 -19.19
N PHE A 221 -7.34 7.22 -18.71
CA PHE A 221 -6.31 6.34 -19.25
C PHE A 221 -6.11 5.20 -18.26
N TRP A 222 -6.56 4.00 -18.60
CA TRP A 222 -6.38 2.83 -17.75
C TRP A 222 -5.22 1.98 -18.25
N VAL A 223 -4.19 1.81 -17.43
CA VAL A 223 -3.02 0.99 -17.78
C VAL A 223 -3.30 -0.45 -17.37
N THR A 224 -3.28 -1.35 -18.35
CA THR A 224 -3.41 -2.79 -18.09
C THR A 224 -2.22 -3.31 -17.30
N THR A 225 -2.49 -4.18 -16.33
CA THR A 225 -1.46 -4.79 -15.50
C THR A 225 -0.96 -6.08 -16.13
N HIS A 226 0.35 -6.28 -16.09
CA HIS A 226 0.96 -7.56 -16.40
C HIS A 226 1.48 -8.16 -15.10
N VAL A 227 0.83 -9.23 -14.63
CA VAL A 227 1.27 -10.01 -13.47
C VAL A 227 1.67 -11.37 -14.03
N PRO A 228 2.96 -11.76 -13.95
CA PRO A 228 3.40 -13.07 -14.38
C PRO A 228 2.67 -14.15 -13.58
N THR A 229 1.73 -14.84 -14.21
CA THR A 229 1.21 -16.11 -13.69
C THR A 229 2.26 -17.16 -13.98
N ARG A 230 2.67 -17.93 -12.95
CA ARG A 230 3.57 -19.07 -13.13
C ARG A 230 3.03 -20.05 -14.16
#